data_AF-A0A6I1TZY7-F1
#
_entry.id   AF-A0A6I1TZY7-F1
#
_cell.length_a   1.000
_cell.length_b   1.000
_cell.length_c   1.000
_cell.angle_alpha   90.00
_cell.angle_beta   90.00
_cell.angle_gamma   90.00
#
_symmetry.space_group_name_H-M   'P 1'
#
loop_
_entity.id
_entity.type
_entity.pdbx_description
1 polymer ?
#
loop_
_entity_poly.entity_id
_entity_poly.type
_entity_poly.pdbx_seq_one_letter_code
_entity_poly.pdbx_strand_id
1 'polypeptide(L)'
;MNNLDEQYENLYDFIKNLETLIQKNVFDNQPTEEVSIFGNEVMNLCKSKKFNINSSDLLSLNSFVELFMKANESSKGYLASQVERFYIEVIEPTKDELY
;
A
#
# COMPACT_ATOMS: atom_id res chain seq x y z
N MET A 1 2.30 24.07 -2.81
CA MET A 1 3.60 23.37 -2.71
C MET A 1 3.50 22.54 -1.45
N ASN A 2 2.95 21.32 -1.55
CA ASN A 2 2.85 20.43 -0.40
C ASN A 2 4.28 20.10 0.04
N ASN A 3 4.55 20.21 1.34
CA ASN A 3 5.85 19.80 1.85
C ASN A 3 5.94 18.27 1.67
N LEU A 4 7.07 17.77 1.19
CA LEU A 4 7.31 16.34 1.04
C LEU A 4 7.10 15.59 2.38
N ASP A 5 7.42 16.25 3.50
CA ASP A 5 7.14 15.72 4.83
C ASP A 5 5.63 15.58 5.10
N GLU A 6 4.82 16.56 4.71
CA GLU A 6 3.36 16.51 4.83
C GLU A 6 2.76 15.40 3.95
N GLN A 7 3.29 15.22 2.75
CA GLN A 7 2.90 14.09 1.90
C GLN A 7 3.24 12.73 2.54
N TYR A 8 4.37 12.62 3.26
CA TYR A 8 4.71 11.39 3.98
C TYR A 8 3.83 11.14 5.21
N GLU A 9 3.46 12.18 5.95
CA GLU A 9 2.50 12.05 7.06
C GLU A 9 1.11 11.63 6.53
N ASN A 10 0.64 12.27 5.46
CA ASN A 10 -0.62 11.88 4.81
C ASN A 10 -0.55 10.43 4.29
N LEU A 11 0.56 10.05 3.65
CA LEU A 11 0.78 8.67 3.19
C LEU A 11 0.70 7.67 4.35
N TYR A 12 1.24 8.01 5.52
CA TYR A 12 1.17 7.14 6.69
C TYR A 12 -0.28 6.83 7.08
N ASP A 13 -1.14 7.85 7.16
CA ASP A 13 -2.56 7.67 7.48
C ASP A 13 -3.29 6.84 6.41
N PHE A 14 -3.00 7.09 5.12
CA PHE A 14 -3.55 6.27 4.04
C PHE A 14 -3.09 4.82 4.11
N ILE A 15 -1.82 4.56 4.45
CA ILE A 15 -1.30 3.20 4.64
C ILE A 15 -2.02 2.51 5.81
N LYS A 16 -2.27 3.20 6.92
CA LYS A 16 -3.00 2.61 8.06
C LYS A 16 -4.44 2.26 7.71
N ASN A 17 -5.08 3.06 6.85
CA ASN A 17 -6.38 2.73 6.29
C ASN A 17 -6.33 1.49 5.38
N LEU A 18 -5.31 1.40 4.51
CA LEU A 18 -5.09 0.23 3.65
C LEU A 18 -4.87 -1.05 4.48
N GLU A 19 -4.01 -0.98 5.50
CA GLU A 19 -3.75 -2.08 6.44
C GLU A 19 -5.06 -2.57 7.07
N THR A 20 -5.90 -1.63 7.55
CA THR A 20 -7.21 -1.95 8.15
C THR A 20 -8.14 -2.64 7.15
N LEU A 21 -8.19 -2.17 5.91
CA LEU A 21 -9.02 -2.75 4.86
C LEU A 21 -8.58 -4.17 4.48
N ILE A 22 -7.27 -4.40 4.36
CA ILE A 22 -6.71 -5.73 4.07
C ILE A 22 -7.00 -6.65 5.25
N GLN A 23 -6.66 -6.22 6.47
CA GLN A 23 -6.83 -7.00 7.68
C GLN A 23 -8.29 -7.44 7.90
N LYS A 24 -9.25 -6.54 7.65
CA LYS A 24 -10.68 -6.81 7.80
C LYS A 24 -11.24 -7.72 6.72
N ASN A 25 -10.91 -7.47 5.45
CA ASN A 25 -11.62 -8.07 4.32
C ASN A 25 -10.88 -9.24 3.67
N VAL A 26 -9.59 -9.41 3.96
CA VAL A 26 -8.77 -10.52 3.44
C VAL A 26 -8.53 -11.56 4.53
N PHE A 27 -8.34 -11.12 5.78
CA PHE A 27 -7.91 -11.96 6.90
C PHE A 27 -8.90 -11.99 8.07
N ASP A 28 -10.15 -11.52 7.89
CA ASP A 28 -11.19 -11.57 8.93
C ASP A 28 -10.76 -11.03 10.31
N ASN A 29 -9.95 -9.97 10.31
CA ASN A 29 -9.32 -9.35 11.49
C ASN A 29 -8.33 -10.25 12.27
N GLN A 30 -7.90 -11.39 11.71
CA GLN A 30 -6.87 -12.24 12.32
C GLN A 30 -5.49 -11.58 12.23
N PRO A 31 -4.75 -11.42 13.34
CA PRO A 31 -3.45 -10.77 13.33
C PRO A 31 -2.53 -11.33 12.24
N THR A 32 -2.17 -10.49 11.26
CA THR A 32 -1.34 -10.87 10.12
C THR A 32 -0.16 -9.91 10.04
N GLU A 33 1.02 -10.37 10.46
CA GLU A 33 2.23 -9.55 10.55
C GLU A 33 2.59 -8.92 9.21
N GLU A 34 2.41 -9.67 8.11
CA GLU A 34 2.72 -9.23 6.75
C GLU A 34 1.91 -8.00 6.33
N VAL A 35 0.75 -7.73 6.94
CA VAL A 35 -0.04 -6.52 6.63
C VAL A 35 0.74 -5.28 7.07
N SER A 36 1.32 -5.31 8.26
CA SER A 36 2.13 -4.21 8.79
C SER A 36 3.49 -4.10 8.10
N ILE A 37 4.10 -5.24 7.76
CA ILE A 37 5.34 -5.28 6.97
C ILE A 37 5.09 -4.63 5.61
N PHE A 38 3.98 -4.97 4.95
CA PHE A 38 3.60 -4.38 3.67
C PHE A 38 3.42 -2.87 3.76
N GLY A 39 2.69 -2.35 4.75
CA GLY A 39 2.57 -0.92 4.95
C GLY A 39 3.93 -0.22 5.14
N ASN A 40 4.83 -0.82 5.92
CA ASN A 40 6.18 -0.30 6.11
C ASN A 40 7.02 -0.33 4.82
N GLU A 41 6.93 -1.39 4.03
CA GLU A 41 7.62 -1.49 2.73
C GLU A 41 7.11 -0.44 1.74
N VAL A 42 5.79 -0.24 1.66
CA VAL A 42 5.18 0.82 0.82
C VAL A 42 5.70 2.20 1.23
N MET A 43 5.70 2.50 2.54
CA MET A 43 6.23 3.76 3.06
C MET A 43 7.70 3.98 2.70
N ASN A 44 8.54 2.97 2.94
CA ASN A 44 9.98 3.04 2.65
C ASN A 44 10.24 3.19 1.15
N LEU A 45 9.47 2.49 0.33
CA LEU A 45 9.56 2.57 -1.12
C LEU A 45 9.20 3.99 -1.61
N CYS A 46 8.08 4.55 -1.15
CA CYS A 46 7.67 5.91 -1.48
C CYS A 46 8.71 6.95 -1.05
N LYS A 47 9.30 6.82 0.15
CA LYS A 47 10.38 7.70 0.63
C LYS A 47 11.65 7.59 -0.20
N SER A 48 12.10 6.37 -0.48
CA SER A 48 13.36 6.11 -1.20
C SER A 48 13.31 6.58 -2.65
N LYS A 49 12.12 6.54 -3.27
CA LYS A 49 11.89 6.92 -4.67
C LYS A 49 11.20 8.26 -4.82
N LYS A 50 10.88 8.96 -3.72
CA LYS A 50 10.12 10.22 -3.72
C LYS A 50 8.85 10.11 -4.56
N PHE A 51 8.04 9.09 -4.27
CA PHE A 51 6.81 8.73 -4.99
C PHE A 51 6.96 8.36 -6.48
N ASN A 52 8.18 8.37 -7.04
CA ASN A 52 8.43 7.93 -8.42
C ASN A 52 8.47 6.39 -8.53
N ILE A 53 7.31 5.77 -8.33
CA ILE A 53 7.07 4.32 -8.35
C ILE A 53 5.78 4.01 -9.10
N ASN A 54 5.61 2.81 -9.60
CA ASN A 54 4.40 2.37 -10.32
C ASN A 54 3.63 1.31 -9.52
N SER A 55 2.39 1.00 -9.93
CA SER A 55 1.59 -0.04 -9.29
C SER A 55 2.31 -1.39 -9.22
N SER A 56 3.06 -1.74 -10.27
CA SER A 56 3.86 -2.97 -10.34
C SER A 56 4.93 -3.04 -9.24
N ASP A 57 5.47 -1.90 -8.80
CA ASP A 57 6.46 -1.88 -7.73
C ASP A 57 5.82 -2.34 -6.41
N LEU A 58 4.57 -1.89 -6.14
CA LEU A 58 3.82 -2.32 -4.95
C LEU A 58 3.45 -3.82 -5.02
N LEU A 59 2.98 -4.27 -6.18
CA LEU A 59 2.58 -5.67 -6.41
C LEU A 59 3.79 -6.64 -6.44
N SER A 60 5.00 -6.12 -6.57
CA SER A 60 6.24 -6.91 -6.55
C SER A 60 6.91 -6.96 -5.17
N LEU A 61 6.39 -6.24 -4.18
CA LEU A 61 6.90 -6.30 -2.81
C LEU A 61 6.77 -7.71 -2.25
N ASN A 62 7.84 -8.18 -1.58
CA ASN A 62 7.86 -9.54 -1.01
C ASN A 62 6.70 -9.74 -0.04
N SER A 63 6.41 -8.74 0.80
CA SER A 63 5.28 -8.77 1.73
C SER A 63 3.93 -8.85 1.00
N PHE A 64 3.76 -8.19 -0.15
CA PHE A 64 2.55 -8.33 -0.95
C PHE A 64 2.42 -9.75 -1.51
N VAL A 65 3.51 -10.33 -2.04
CA VAL A 65 3.51 -11.70 -2.54
C VAL A 65 3.16 -12.69 -1.43
N GLU A 66 3.67 -12.50 -0.22
CA GLU A 66 3.32 -13.31 0.95
C GLU A 66 1.86 -13.15 1.36
N LEU A 67 1.34 -11.92 1.44
CA LEU A 67 -0.08 -11.65 1.69
C LEU A 67 -0.95 -12.34 0.65
N PHE A 68 -0.55 -12.26 -0.62
CA PHE A 68 -1.27 -12.87 -1.72
C PHE A 68 -1.26 -14.39 -1.66
N MET A 69 -0.16 -15.01 -1.21
CA MET A 69 -0.09 -16.46 -0.99
C MET A 69 -0.94 -16.91 0.20
N LYS A 70 -1.01 -16.11 1.27
CA LYS A 70 -1.80 -16.42 2.48
C LYS A 70 -3.29 -16.14 2.33
N ALA A 71 -3.67 -15.22 1.45
CA ALA A 71 -5.06 -14.88 1.20
C ALA A 71 -5.86 -16.07 0.63
N ASN A 72 -7.11 -16.19 1.07
CA ASN A 72 -8.05 -17.13 0.48
C ASN A 72 -8.27 -16.80 -1.01
N GLU A 73 -8.48 -17.81 -1.86
CA GLU A 73 -8.69 -17.60 -3.31
C GLU A 73 -9.78 -16.57 -3.62
N SER A 74 -10.87 -16.56 -2.84
CA SER A 74 -11.96 -15.60 -3.00
C SER A 74 -11.59 -14.16 -2.66
N SER A 75 -10.55 -13.92 -1.84
CA SER A 75 -10.12 -12.58 -1.43
C SER A 75 -8.88 -12.08 -2.18
N LYS A 76 -8.17 -12.93 -2.94
CA LYS A 76 -7.00 -12.54 -3.75
C LYS A 76 -7.31 -11.43 -4.76
N GLY A 77 -8.45 -11.54 -5.46
CA GLY A 77 -8.88 -10.50 -6.40
C GLY A 77 -9.16 -9.16 -5.72
N TYR A 78 -9.75 -9.20 -4.53
CA TYR A 78 -9.96 -8.01 -3.70
C TYR A 78 -8.63 -7.41 -3.26
N LEU A 79 -7.69 -8.22 -2.75
CA LEU A 79 -6.38 -7.76 -2.28
C LEU A 79 -5.62 -7.02 -3.39
N ALA A 80 -5.51 -7.60 -4.58
CA ALA A 80 -4.85 -6.96 -5.72
C ALA A 80 -5.54 -5.64 -6.09
N SER A 81 -6.88 -5.65 -6.20
CA SER A 81 -7.65 -4.45 -6.55
C SER A 81 -7.52 -3.33 -5.50
N GLN A 82 -7.41 -3.66 -4.22
CA GLN A 82 -7.20 -2.66 -3.17
C GLN A 82 -5.83 -1.99 -3.27
N VAL A 83 -4.78 -2.76 -3.56
CA VAL A 83 -3.43 -2.22 -3.73
C VAL A 83 -3.34 -1.36 -4.99
N GLU A 84 -3.98 -1.79 -6.09
CA GLU A 84 -4.08 -0.99 -7.31
C GLU A 84 -4.85 0.31 -7.09
N ARG A 85 -6.01 0.25 -6.42
CA ARG A 85 -6.79 1.43 -6.08
C ARG A 85 -5.98 2.39 -5.20
N PHE A 86 -5.28 1.86 -4.19
CA PHE A 86 -4.40 2.67 -3.34
C PHE A 86 -3.33 3.39 -4.16
N TYR A 87 -2.69 2.70 -5.10
CA TYR A 87 -1.73 3.35 -6.00
C TYR A 87 -2.37 4.51 -6.78
N ILE A 88 -3.51 4.27 -7.45
CA ILE A 88 -4.18 5.27 -8.30
C ILE A 88 -4.69 6.47 -7.51
N GLU A 89 -5.28 6.23 -6.33
CA GLU A 89 -5.98 7.28 -5.57
C GLU A 89 -5.04 8.03 -4.61
N VAL A 90 -3.96 7.41 -4.15
CA VAL A 90 -3.08 7.98 -3.11
C VAL A 90 -1.69 8.30 -3.65
N ILE A 91 -1.03 7.37 -4.34
CA ILE A 91 0.38 7.54 -4.73
C ILE A 91 0.52 8.30 -6.04
N GLU A 92 -0.21 7.89 -7.07
CA GLU A 92 -0.09 8.46 -8.41
C GLU A 92 -0.30 9.99 -8.44
N PRO A 93 -1.31 10.57 -7.75
CA PRO A 93 -1.53 12.02 -7.75
C PRO A 93 -0.38 12.82 -7.13
N THR A 94 0.40 12.22 -6.21
CA THR A 94 1.55 12.92 -5.60
C THR A 94 2.67 13.18 -6.59
N LYS A 95 2.73 12.44 -7.71
CA LYS A 95 3.72 12.68 -8.78
C LYS A 95 3.43 13.96 -9.55
N ASP A 96 2.16 14.30 -9.74
CA ASP A 96 1.74 15.52 -10.43
C ASP A 96 1.95 16.76 -9.54
N GLU A 97 2.00 16.60 -8.20
CA GLU A 97 2.28 17.69 -7.25
C GLU A 97 3.77 18.07 -7.16
N LEU A 98 4.67 17.30 -7.79
CA LEU A 98 6.12 17.53 -7.74
C LEU A 98 6.66 18.42 -8.87
N TYR A 99 5.82 18.90 -9.78
CA TYR A 99 6.17 19.71 -10.96
C TYR A 99 5.54 21.11 -10.93
#